data_AF-A0A3A6QN56-F1
#
_entry.id   AF-A0A3A6QN56-F1
#
_cell.length_a   1.000
_cell.length_b   1.000
_cell.length_c   1.000
_cell.angle_alpha   90.00
_cell.angle_beta   90.00
_cell.angle_gamma   90.00
#
_symmetry.space_group_name_H-M   'P 1'
#
loop_
_entity.id
_entity.type
_entity.pdbx_description
1 polymer ?
#
loop_
_entity_poly.entity_id
_entity_poly.type
_entity_poly.pdbx_seq_one_letter_code
_entity_poly.pdbx_strand_id
1 'polypeptide(L)'
;MSNITETPSSITIARAELDLWADIYCEARVSRITDVSFSKFLEAPAKHLDEAGQASALDCLERGHLPLMPAQVAAKRRLENEWRATVTSRTRNHLTLAFSRPKQVEA
;
A
#
# COMPACT_ATOMS: atom_id res chain seq x y z
N MET A 1 -8.93 0.80 44.19
CA MET A 1 -9.40 0.33 42.88
C MET A 1 -9.37 1.52 41.94
N SER A 2 -8.36 1.62 41.09
CA SER A 2 -8.19 2.78 40.20
C SER A 2 -9.06 2.56 38.96
N ASN A 3 -10.21 3.25 38.90
CA ASN A 3 -11.01 3.30 37.68
C ASN A 3 -10.32 4.28 36.72
N ILE A 4 -9.53 3.74 35.79
CA ILE A 4 -9.06 4.48 34.63
C ILE A 4 -10.30 4.65 33.75
N THR A 5 -10.93 5.81 33.83
CA THR A 5 -11.89 6.26 32.83
C THR A 5 -11.10 6.61 31.58
N GLU A 6 -10.95 5.66 30.66
CA GLU A 6 -10.57 5.96 29.28
C GLU A 6 -11.59 6.95 28.73
N THR A 7 -11.21 8.23 28.69
CA THR A 7 -11.95 9.25 27.96
C THR A 7 -12.06 8.78 26.51
N PRO A 8 -13.27 8.65 25.93
CA PRO A 8 -13.39 8.36 24.51
C PRO A 8 -12.71 9.50 23.76
N SER A 9 -11.67 9.16 23.01
CA SER A 9 -10.90 10.07 22.16
C SER A 9 -11.87 10.83 21.27
N SER A 10 -12.20 12.07 21.61
CA SER A 10 -13.08 12.90 20.80
C SER A 10 -12.29 13.37 19.58
N ILE A 11 -12.36 12.59 18.50
CA ILE A 11 -11.75 12.92 17.22
C ILE A 11 -12.37 14.24 16.75
N THR A 12 -11.57 15.31 16.69
CA THR A 12 -12.01 16.62 16.22
C THR A 12 -11.48 16.80 14.80
N ILE A 13 -12.33 16.50 13.81
CA ILE A 13 -12.02 16.61 12.37
C ILE A 13 -12.93 17.69 11.77
N ALA A 14 -12.39 18.52 10.88
CA ALA A 14 -13.17 19.49 10.15
C ALA A 14 -14.14 18.79 9.19
N ARG A 15 -15.35 19.31 8.99
CA ARG A 15 -16.36 18.65 8.14
C ARG A 15 -15.86 18.33 6.72
N ALA A 16 -15.15 19.28 6.09
CA ALA A 16 -14.57 19.07 4.76
C ALA A 16 -13.53 17.94 4.72
N GLU A 17 -12.77 17.76 5.80
CA GLU A 17 -11.81 16.68 5.92
C GLU A 17 -12.50 15.34 6.17
N LEU A 18 -13.58 15.33 6.95
CA LEU A 18 -14.41 14.12 7.15
C LEU A 18 -15.03 13.64 5.84
N ASP A 19 -15.58 14.57 5.05
CA ASP A 19 -16.19 14.27 3.75
C ASP A 19 -15.14 13.70 2.79
N LEU A 20 -13.95 14.31 2.72
CA LEU A 20 -12.81 13.80 1.94
C LEU A 20 -12.43 12.37 2.35
N TRP A 21 -12.28 12.10 3.64
CA TRP A 21 -11.93 10.77 4.12
C TRP A 21 -13.04 9.74 3.89
N ALA A 22 -14.30 10.16 3.94
CA ALA A 22 -15.43 9.30 3.62
C ALA A 22 -15.42 8.90 2.13
N ASP A 23 -15.16 9.84 1.24
CA ASP A 23 -15.04 9.59 -0.21
C ASP A 23 -13.88 8.63 -0.49
N ILE A 24 -12.71 8.89 0.09
CA ILE A 24 -11.53 8.03 -0.04
C ILE A 24 -11.82 6.62 0.47
N TYR A 25 -12.45 6.49 1.65
CA TYR A 25 -12.77 5.20 2.25
C TYR A 25 -13.71 4.37 1.35
N CYS A 26 -14.71 5.03 0.74
CA CYS A 26 -15.65 4.40 -0.17
C CYS A 26 -15.00 4.01 -1.50
N GLU A 27 -14.28 4.94 -2.14
CA GLU A 27 -13.68 4.75 -3.47
C GLU A 27 -12.51 3.76 -3.44
N ALA A 28 -11.67 3.83 -2.40
CA ALA A 28 -10.60 2.85 -2.18
C ALA A 28 -11.13 1.50 -1.67
N ARG A 29 -12.44 1.40 -1.39
CA ARG A 29 -13.13 0.18 -0.95
C ARG A 29 -12.47 -0.45 0.27
N VAL A 30 -12.04 0.39 1.21
CA VAL A 30 -11.21 -0.02 2.36
C VAL A 30 -11.88 -1.14 3.14
N SER A 31 -13.19 -1.05 3.39
CA SER A 31 -13.97 -2.09 4.09
C SER A 31 -13.99 -3.46 3.41
N ARG A 32 -13.80 -3.52 2.09
CA ARG A 32 -13.78 -4.77 1.32
C ARG A 32 -12.39 -5.39 1.24
N ILE A 33 -11.35 -4.58 1.46
CA ILE A 33 -9.95 -5.00 1.41
C ILE A 33 -9.45 -5.33 2.82
N THR A 34 -9.91 -4.56 3.80
CA THR A 34 -9.58 -4.66 5.22
C THR A 34 -10.88 -4.59 6.00
N ASP A 35 -11.13 -5.49 6.95
CA ASP A 35 -12.36 -5.51 7.78
C ASP A 35 -12.43 -4.34 8.80
N VAL A 36 -11.84 -3.19 8.46
CA VAL A 36 -11.73 -1.99 9.28
C VAL A 36 -12.96 -1.11 9.05
N SER A 37 -13.69 -0.81 10.13
CA SER A 37 -14.81 0.14 10.13
C SER A 37 -14.35 1.58 9.87
N PHE A 38 -15.21 2.42 9.32
CA PHE A 38 -14.90 3.84 9.06
C PHE A 38 -14.46 4.62 10.30
N SER A 39 -15.07 4.39 11.47
CA SER A 39 -14.66 5.06 12.73
C SER A 39 -13.20 4.78 13.08
N LYS A 40 -12.79 3.52 12.98
CA LYS A 40 -11.40 3.08 13.20
C LYS A 40 -10.47 3.58 12.10
N PHE A 41 -10.95 3.65 10.86
CA PHE A 41 -10.21 4.25 9.76
C PHE A 41 -9.81 5.69 10.06
N LEU A 42 -10.72 6.50 10.62
CA LEU A 42 -10.47 7.90 10.96
C LEU A 42 -9.41 8.12 12.06
N GLU A 43 -9.07 7.10 12.85
CA GLU A 43 -7.98 7.21 13.84
C GLU A 43 -6.61 7.35 13.16
N ALA A 44 -6.43 6.69 12.02
CA ALA A 44 -5.18 6.72 11.25
C ALA A 44 -5.41 6.43 9.75
N PRO A 45 -6.01 7.34 8.98
CA PRO A 45 -6.44 7.09 7.60
C PRO A 45 -5.29 6.63 6.69
N ALA A 46 -4.16 7.36 6.71
CA ALA A 46 -3.01 7.06 5.86
C ALA A 46 -2.41 5.67 6.15
N LYS A 47 -2.36 5.28 7.42
CA LYS A 47 -1.84 3.96 7.83
C LYS A 47 -2.74 2.84 7.30
N HIS A 48 -4.05 2.99 7.45
CA HIS A 48 -5.00 1.99 6.98
C HIS A 48 -5.07 1.89 5.45
N LEU A 49 -4.85 3.00 4.74
CA LEU A 49 -4.69 2.95 3.28
C LEU A 49 -3.44 2.17 2.87
N ASP A 50 -2.31 2.37 3.53
CA ASP A 50 -1.09 1.62 3.25
C ASP A 50 -1.26 0.12 3.56
N GLU A 51 -1.85 -0.21 4.71
CA GLU A 51 -2.22 -1.58 5.09
C GLU A 51 -3.22 -2.22 4.12
N ALA A 52 -4.07 -1.42 3.46
CA ALA A 52 -4.98 -1.85 2.41
C ALA A 52 -4.30 -1.89 1.02
N GLY A 53 -3.03 -1.53 0.89
CA GLY A 53 -2.31 -1.47 -0.40
C GLY A 53 -2.74 -0.30 -1.30
N GLN A 54 -3.46 0.66 -0.73
CA GLN A 54 -4.10 1.82 -1.34
C GLN A 54 -3.41 3.14 -0.96
N ALA A 55 -2.11 3.11 -0.64
CA ALA A 55 -1.36 4.32 -0.25
C ALA A 55 -1.49 5.48 -1.24
N SER A 56 -1.66 5.19 -2.54
CA SER A 56 -1.83 6.20 -3.60
C SER A 56 -3.27 6.66 -3.81
N ALA A 57 -4.25 6.24 -2.99
CA ALA A 57 -5.66 6.56 -3.21
C ALA A 57 -5.95 8.07 -3.16
N LEU A 58 -5.28 8.78 -2.26
CA LEU A 58 -5.36 10.25 -2.15
C LEU A 58 -4.91 10.91 -3.47
N ASP A 59 -3.68 10.59 -3.92
CA ASP A 59 -3.09 11.15 -5.15
C ASP A 59 -3.93 10.80 -6.39
N CYS A 60 -4.51 9.60 -6.44
CA CYS A 60 -5.39 9.18 -7.53
C CYS A 60 -6.61 10.11 -7.61
N LEU A 61 -7.30 10.31 -6.48
CA LEU A 61 -8.52 11.11 -6.44
C LEU A 61 -8.25 12.59 -6.74
N GLU A 62 -7.17 13.16 -6.21
CA GLU A 62 -6.76 14.53 -6.52
C GLU A 62 -6.48 14.74 -8.02
N ARG A 63 -6.03 13.69 -8.72
CA ARG A 63 -5.75 13.72 -10.16
C ARG A 63 -6.95 13.28 -11.02
N GLY A 64 -8.11 13.00 -10.41
CA GLY A 64 -9.30 12.52 -11.11
C GLY A 64 -9.20 11.06 -11.59
N HIS A 65 -8.32 10.27 -10.98
CA HIS A 65 -8.20 8.83 -11.21
C HIS A 65 -8.88 8.04 -10.09
N LEU A 66 -9.31 6.82 -10.42
CA LEU A 66 -9.91 5.92 -9.44
C LEU A 66 -8.82 5.12 -8.70
N PRO A 67 -8.96 4.92 -7.37
CA PRO A 67 -8.16 3.97 -6.62
C PRO A 67 -8.24 2.55 -7.19
N LEU A 68 -7.30 1.70 -6.78
CA LEU A 68 -7.23 0.33 -7.30
C LEU A 68 -8.44 -0.49 -6.85
N MET A 69 -8.91 -1.40 -7.71
CA MET A 69 -9.89 -2.40 -7.34
C MET A 69 -9.28 -3.46 -6.40
N PRO A 70 -10.07 -4.14 -5.55
CA PRO A 70 -9.56 -5.17 -4.65
C PRO A 70 -8.74 -6.27 -5.35
N ALA A 71 -9.18 -6.69 -6.54
CA ALA A 71 -8.43 -7.65 -7.36
C ALA A 71 -7.08 -7.10 -7.86
N GLN A 72 -7.02 -5.80 -8.19
CA GLN A 72 -5.78 -5.13 -8.60
C GLN A 72 -4.82 -4.95 -7.43
N VAL A 73 -5.34 -4.66 -6.23
CA VAL A 73 -4.55 -4.63 -4.98
C VAL A 73 -3.93 -6.01 -4.71
N ALA A 74 -4.72 -7.09 -4.84
CA ALA A 74 -4.21 -8.45 -4.68
C ALA A 74 -3.12 -8.78 -5.70
N ALA A 75 -3.32 -8.39 -6.97
CA ALA A 75 -2.32 -8.56 -8.03
C ALA A 75 -1.04 -7.75 -7.74
N LYS A 76 -1.16 -6.48 -7.35
CA LYS A 76 -0.05 -5.62 -6.96
C LYS A 76 0.78 -6.25 -5.84
N ARG A 77 0.13 -6.70 -4.76
CA ARG A 77 0.81 -7.36 -3.63
C ARG A 77 1.55 -8.62 -4.06
N ARG A 78 0.94 -9.42 -4.92
CA ARG A 78 1.59 -10.61 -5.48
C ARG A 78 2.85 -10.24 -6.25
N LEU A 79 2.77 -9.25 -7.15
CA LEU A 79 3.91 -8.77 -7.93
C LEU A 79 5.02 -8.21 -7.04
N GLU A 80 4.68 -7.43 -6.02
CA GLU A 80 5.64 -6.88 -5.06
C GLU A 80 6.35 -7.99 -4.26
N ASN A 81 5.62 -9.03 -3.87
CA ASN A 81 6.19 -10.17 -3.17
C ASN A 81 7.12 -11.00 -4.07
N GLU A 82 6.70 -11.27 -5.31
CA GLU A 82 7.53 -11.96 -6.31
C GLU A 82 8.79 -11.14 -6.64
N TRP A 83 8.65 -9.82 -6.79
CA TRP A 83 9.77 -8.91 -7.00
C TRP A 83 10.74 -8.90 -5.82
N ARG A 84 10.23 -8.82 -4.59
CA ARG A 84 11.07 -8.87 -3.39
C ARG A 84 11.82 -10.19 -3.28
N ALA A 85 11.15 -11.31 -3.55
CA ALA A 85 11.77 -12.65 -3.55
C ALA A 85 12.88 -12.77 -4.61
N THR A 86 12.65 -12.25 -5.82
CA THR A 86 13.66 -12.28 -6.89
C THR A 86 14.86 -11.37 -6.60
N VAL A 87 14.67 -10.18 -6.02
CA VAL A 87 15.78 -9.29 -5.61
C VAL A 87 16.64 -9.95 -4.51
N THR A 88 16.03 -10.63 -3.54
CA THR A 88 16.75 -11.40 -2.51
C THR A 88 17.47 -12.64 -3.08
N SER A 89 16.92 -13.25 -4.14
CA SER A 89 17.57 -14.36 -4.87
C SER A 89 18.74 -13.87 -5.73
N ARG A 90 18.60 -12.72 -6.40
CA ARG A 90 19.58 -12.12 -7.31
C ARG A 90 20.79 -11.53 -6.59
N THR A 91 20.65 -11.21 -5.30
CA THR A 91 21.79 -10.85 -4.44
C THR A 91 22.65 -12.04 -4.03
N ARG A 92 22.13 -13.27 -4.12
CA ARG A 92 22.90 -14.48 -3.78
C ARG A 92 23.63 -15.12 -4.96
N ASN A 93 23.25 -14.84 -6.20
CA ASN A 93 23.90 -15.38 -7.39
C ASN A 93 23.81 -14.37 -8.54
N HIS A 94 24.86 -14.29 -9.38
CA HIS A 94 24.82 -13.98 -10.83
C HIS A 94 24.86 -12.54 -11.43
N LEU A 95 25.45 -11.52 -10.79
CA LEU A 95 26.10 -10.45 -11.60
C LEU A 95 27.56 -10.81 -11.91
N THR A 96 27.80 -12.04 -12.36
CA THR A 96 28.99 -12.32 -13.17
C THR A 96 28.59 -12.05 -14.60
N LEU A 97 28.82 -10.81 -15.05
CA LEU A 97 28.92 -10.51 -16.47
C LEU A 97 30.08 -11.35 -17.02
N ALA A 98 29.78 -12.55 -17.52
CA ALA A 98 30.73 -13.35 -18.27
C ALA A 98 31.02 -12.58 -19.57
N PHE A 99 32.02 -11.71 -19.54
CA PHE A 99 32.67 -11.22 -20.75
C PHE A 99 33.25 -12.45 -21.45
N SER A 100 32.49 -13.01 -22.38
CA SER A 100 32.92 -14.11 -23.21
C SER A 100 34.10 -13.62 -24.05
N ARG A 101 35.31 -14.05 -23.68
CA ARG A 101 36.56 -13.71 -24.36
C ARG A 101 36.50 -14.30 -25.78
N PRO A 102 36.62 -13.51 -26.86
CA PRO A 102 36.64 -14.07 -28.21
C PRO A 102 37.91 -14.92 -28.37
N LYS A 103 37.74 -16.17 -28.83
CA LYS A 103 38.86 -17.06 -29.21
C LYS A 103 39.65 -16.36 -30.30
N GLN A 104 40.92 -16.07 -30.03
CA GLN A 104 41.89 -15.72 -31.07
C GLN A 104 42.02 -16.94 -31.98
N VAL A 105 41.71 -16.75 -33.26
CA VAL A 105 41.96 -17.73 -34.32
C VAL A 105 43.44 -17.58 -34.68
N GLU A 106 44.26 -18.55 -34.33
CA GLU A 106 45.63 -18.66 -34.84
C GLU A 106 45.57 -19.02 -36.33
N ALA A 107 46.37 -18.30 -37.12
CA ALA A 107 46.60 -18.50 -38.54
C ALA A 107 47.87 -19.33 -38.77
#